data_AF-A0A5S3RQU1-F1
#
_entry.id   AF-A0A5S3RQU1-F1
#
_cell.length_a   1.000
_cell.length_b   1.000
_cell.length_c   1.000
_cell.angle_alpha   90.00
_cell.angle_beta   90.00
_cell.angle_gamma   90.00
#
_symmetry.space_group_name_H-M   'P 1'
#
loop_
_entity.id
_entity.type
_entity.pdbx_description
1 polymer ?
#
loop_
_entity_poly.entity_id
_entity_poly.type
_entity_poly.pdbx_seq_one_letter_code
_entity_poly.pdbx_strand_id
1 'polypeptide(L)'
;MTVPNYQAFMQPLLQVLKQHYPQSLKLSEVDSQVYLLLALTPQELKQRIPSGKQTYAYHRLGWAKTYLVQAGLIEQPKRAFCKITPKGLVAIESGEPINNQYLSKFAAFIDFKTRSKDESEPAQANATSIVSNDSDKTPEELIEASVDTLNTNLSDEILKAILAASPVFFENLVVDLMLAMGYGGSRKDAGQATQYTQDGGIDGVIKEDKLGLEMIYLQAKRYTNKTVGRPDIQAFAGALDMHRAKKGVFITTSGFSKDALEYVGMIEKRIVLVDGAQLTELMLTHNLGVSTKHVFEVKALDSDYFMED
;
A
#
# COMPACT_ATOMS: atom_id res chain seq x y z
N MET A 1 -14.48 -8.76 -3.03
CA MET A 1 -15.24 -7.60 -3.54
C MET A 1 -14.57 -6.33 -3.05
N THR A 2 -14.61 -5.28 -3.84
CA THR A 2 -13.91 -4.01 -3.60
C THR A 2 -14.88 -3.00 -3.03
N VAL A 3 -14.48 -2.27 -1.98
CA VAL A 3 -15.22 -1.08 -1.54
C VAL A 3 -15.49 -0.16 -2.76
N PRO A 4 -16.68 0.42 -2.92
CA PRO A 4 -16.99 1.36 -4.02
C PRO A 4 -16.09 2.60 -4.01
N ASN A 5 -15.97 3.30 -5.13
CA ASN A 5 -15.27 4.59 -5.19
C ASN A 5 -15.95 5.65 -4.29
N TYR A 6 -15.29 6.78 -4.05
CA TYR A 6 -15.85 7.84 -3.19
C TYR A 6 -17.11 8.51 -3.79
N GLN A 7 -17.28 8.51 -5.12
CA GLN A 7 -18.44 9.10 -5.77
C GLN A 7 -19.73 8.36 -5.39
N ALA A 8 -19.67 7.03 -5.27
CA ALA A 8 -20.78 6.20 -4.84
C ALA A 8 -21.29 6.53 -3.42
N PHE A 9 -20.46 7.15 -2.57
CA PHE A 9 -20.86 7.57 -1.22
C PHE A 9 -21.62 8.90 -1.20
N MET A 10 -21.54 9.72 -2.27
CA MET A 10 -22.11 11.08 -2.28
C MET A 10 -23.65 11.06 -2.17
N GLN A 11 -24.31 10.24 -2.97
CA GLN A 11 -25.77 10.17 -2.99
C GLN A 11 -26.35 9.56 -1.70
N PRO A 12 -25.88 8.40 -1.18
CA PRO A 12 -26.30 7.89 0.12
C PRO A 12 -26.09 8.88 1.27
N LEU A 13 -24.97 9.61 1.25
CA LEU A 13 -24.69 10.65 2.24
C LEU A 13 -25.76 11.76 2.21
N LEU A 14 -26.14 12.25 1.02
CA LEU A 14 -27.24 13.21 0.91
C LEU A 14 -28.59 12.62 1.33
N GLN A 15 -28.86 11.33 1.05
CA GLN A 15 -30.10 10.66 1.45
C GLN A 15 -30.25 10.62 2.97
N VAL A 16 -29.19 10.21 3.69
CA VAL A 16 -29.18 10.21 5.16
C VAL A 16 -29.41 11.62 5.69
N LEU A 17 -28.71 12.63 5.18
CA LEU A 17 -28.87 14.00 5.67
C LEU A 17 -30.26 14.59 5.34
N LYS A 18 -30.87 14.23 4.21
CA LYS A 18 -32.24 14.64 3.84
C LYS A 18 -33.26 14.18 4.87
N GLN A 19 -33.15 12.93 5.37
CA GLN A 19 -34.10 12.37 6.33
C GLN A 19 -34.17 13.15 7.65
N HIS A 20 -33.09 13.85 7.99
CA HIS A 20 -32.95 14.59 9.24
C HIS A 20 -33.01 16.11 9.06
N TYR A 21 -33.29 16.62 7.85
CA TYR A 21 -33.39 18.07 7.61
C TYR A 21 -34.49 18.71 8.47
N PRO A 22 -34.25 19.87 9.13
CA PRO A 22 -33.08 20.75 9.02
C PRO A 22 -31.98 20.52 10.08
N GLN A 23 -32.01 19.41 10.81
CA GLN A 23 -31.08 19.12 11.91
C GLN A 23 -29.69 18.75 11.39
N SER A 24 -28.67 19.01 12.22
CA SER A 24 -27.31 18.52 11.99
C SER A 24 -27.07 17.18 12.68
N LEU A 25 -26.43 16.25 11.99
CA LEU A 25 -26.07 14.93 12.51
C LEU A 25 -24.60 14.84 12.83
N LYS A 26 -24.25 13.97 13.78
CA LYS A 26 -22.86 13.64 14.08
C LYS A 26 -22.33 12.69 13.00
N LEU A 27 -21.10 12.90 12.52
CA LEU A 27 -20.50 12.09 11.45
C LEU A 27 -20.55 10.59 11.76
N SER A 28 -20.25 10.18 12.98
CA SER A 28 -20.30 8.76 13.38
C SER A 28 -21.67 8.10 13.19
N GLU A 29 -22.76 8.88 13.32
CA GLU A 29 -24.13 8.40 13.11
C GLU A 29 -24.44 8.29 11.62
N VAL A 30 -23.94 9.24 10.82
CA VAL A 30 -24.09 9.28 9.37
C VAL A 30 -23.34 8.12 8.71
N ASP A 31 -22.10 7.86 9.13
CA ASP A 31 -21.23 6.83 8.57
C ASP A 31 -21.92 5.46 8.54
N SER A 32 -22.49 5.07 9.69
CA SER A 32 -23.16 3.77 9.85
C SER A 32 -24.37 3.61 8.93
N GLN A 33 -25.16 4.68 8.75
CA GLN A 33 -26.33 4.68 7.88
C GLN A 33 -25.94 4.66 6.40
N VAL A 34 -24.90 5.41 6.02
CA VAL A 34 -24.37 5.42 4.64
C VAL A 34 -23.86 4.03 4.26
N TYR A 35 -23.11 3.35 5.13
CA TYR A 35 -22.62 2.00 4.86
C TYR A 35 -23.75 0.99 4.70
N LEU A 36 -24.84 1.15 5.46
CA LEU A 36 -26.03 0.31 5.36
C LEU A 36 -26.76 0.52 4.03
N LEU A 37 -26.91 1.77 3.58
CA LEU A 37 -27.48 2.09 2.26
C LEU A 37 -26.65 1.54 1.10
N LEU A 38 -25.32 1.49 1.25
CA LEU A 38 -24.38 0.91 0.28
C LEU A 38 -24.27 -0.61 0.39
N ALA A 39 -24.95 -1.25 1.34
CA ALA A 39 -24.88 -2.68 1.61
C ALA A 39 -23.44 -3.23 1.78
N LEU A 40 -22.55 -2.45 2.41
CA LEU A 40 -21.16 -2.86 2.60
C LEU A 40 -21.06 -4.04 3.59
N THR A 41 -20.30 -5.06 3.19
CA THR A 41 -20.09 -6.24 4.02
C THR A 41 -19.12 -5.97 5.18
N PRO A 42 -19.14 -6.78 6.27
CA PRO A 42 -18.17 -6.66 7.35
C PRO A 42 -16.72 -6.83 6.91
N GLN A 43 -16.46 -7.56 5.82
CA GLN A 43 -15.13 -7.70 5.25
C GLN A 43 -14.69 -6.41 4.56
N GLU A 44 -15.57 -5.78 3.77
CA GLU A 44 -15.31 -4.51 3.08
C GLU A 44 -15.10 -3.36 4.06
N LEU A 45 -15.89 -3.29 5.13
CA LEU A 45 -15.72 -2.28 6.19
C LEU A 45 -14.37 -2.41 6.93
N LYS A 46 -13.74 -3.58 6.89
CA LYS A 46 -12.43 -3.84 7.50
C LYS A 46 -11.26 -3.64 6.53
N GLN A 47 -11.51 -3.45 5.23
CA GLN A 47 -10.44 -3.22 4.25
C GLN A 47 -9.74 -1.90 4.56
N ARG A 48 -8.43 -1.95 4.80
CA ARG A 48 -7.60 -0.79 5.11
C ARG A 48 -6.88 -0.25 3.89
N ILE A 49 -6.69 1.06 3.87
CA ILE A 49 -5.73 1.68 2.94
C ILE A 49 -4.31 1.17 3.26
N PRO A 50 -3.37 1.18 2.29
CA PRO A 50 -2.00 0.68 2.46
C PRO A 50 -1.27 1.24 3.69
N SER A 51 -1.51 2.52 4.03
CA SER A 51 -0.93 3.13 5.25
C SER A 51 -1.40 2.50 6.57
N GLY A 52 -2.43 1.66 6.54
CA GLY A 52 -2.96 0.92 7.69
C GLY A 52 -3.71 1.77 8.72
N LYS A 53 -3.76 3.10 8.59
CA LYS A 53 -4.36 4.00 9.59
C LYS A 53 -5.89 4.08 9.52
N GLN A 54 -6.47 3.95 8.33
CA GLN A 54 -7.91 4.10 8.09
C GLN A 54 -8.46 2.97 7.21
N THR A 55 -9.79 2.82 7.17
CA THR A 55 -10.47 1.91 6.24
C THR A 55 -10.80 2.64 4.95
N TYR A 56 -10.86 1.91 3.82
CA TYR A 56 -11.28 2.49 2.54
C TYR A 56 -12.67 3.14 2.65
N ALA A 57 -13.61 2.50 3.36
CA ALA A 57 -14.96 3.03 3.54
C ALA A 57 -14.96 4.38 4.27
N TYR A 58 -14.22 4.50 5.39
CA TYR A 58 -14.10 5.75 6.14
C TYR A 58 -13.42 6.84 5.31
N HIS A 59 -12.31 6.50 4.64
CA HIS A 59 -11.54 7.43 3.84
C HIS A 59 -12.36 7.99 2.67
N ARG A 60 -13.01 7.12 1.91
CA ARG A 60 -13.81 7.49 0.73
C ARG A 60 -15.07 8.27 1.10
N LEU A 61 -15.72 7.94 2.22
CA LEU A 61 -16.82 8.74 2.76
C LEU A 61 -16.33 10.16 3.18
N GLY A 62 -15.15 10.26 3.78
CA GLY A 62 -14.50 11.54 4.09
C GLY A 62 -14.31 12.43 2.86
N TRP A 63 -13.88 11.85 1.75
CA TRP A 63 -13.75 12.55 0.46
C TRP A 63 -15.09 12.94 -0.16
N ALA A 64 -16.07 12.04 -0.16
CA ALA A 64 -17.43 12.34 -0.62
C ALA A 64 -18.00 13.55 0.12
N LYS A 65 -17.86 13.58 1.45
CA LYS A 65 -18.24 14.72 2.29
C LYS A 65 -17.48 15.99 1.89
N THR A 66 -16.16 15.92 1.76
CA THR A 66 -15.33 17.09 1.39
C THR A 66 -15.81 17.71 0.08
N TYR A 67 -16.06 16.89 -0.94
CA TYR A 67 -16.53 17.40 -2.24
C TYR A 67 -17.95 17.99 -2.17
N LEU A 68 -18.85 17.36 -1.42
CA LEU A 68 -20.19 17.91 -1.21
C LEU A 68 -20.18 19.25 -0.45
N VAL A 69 -19.25 19.43 0.50
CA VAL A 69 -19.02 20.72 1.19
C VAL A 69 -18.52 21.77 0.21
N GLN A 70 -17.51 21.44 -0.61
CA GLN A 70 -16.96 22.36 -1.60
C GLN A 70 -17.98 22.73 -2.70
N ALA A 71 -18.91 21.84 -3.02
CA ALA A 71 -20.05 22.12 -3.91
C ALA A 71 -21.19 22.90 -3.22
N GLY A 72 -21.16 23.06 -1.90
CA GLY A 72 -22.20 23.74 -1.12
C GLY A 72 -23.51 22.95 -0.98
N LEU A 73 -23.49 21.63 -1.24
CA LEU A 73 -24.66 20.75 -1.08
C LEU A 73 -24.85 20.31 0.38
N ILE A 74 -23.77 20.27 1.15
CA ILE A 74 -23.81 20.07 2.60
C ILE A 74 -22.95 21.14 3.26
N GLU A 75 -23.20 21.39 4.53
CA GLU A 75 -22.38 22.29 5.34
C GLU A 75 -22.00 21.64 6.67
N GLN A 76 -20.90 22.11 7.25
CA GLN A 76 -20.33 21.57 8.48
C GLN A 76 -20.44 22.62 9.60
N PRO A 77 -21.58 22.70 10.32
CA PRO A 77 -21.82 23.78 11.28
C PRO A 77 -20.84 23.78 12.47
N LYS A 78 -20.34 22.60 12.85
CA LYS A 78 -19.32 22.44 13.89
C LYS A 78 -18.49 21.17 13.66
N ARG A 79 -17.37 21.03 14.37
CA ARG A 79 -16.47 19.87 14.26
C ARG A 79 -17.26 18.57 14.43
N ALA A 80 -17.09 17.64 13.49
CA ALA A 80 -17.78 16.35 13.43
C ALA A 80 -19.30 16.36 13.25
N PHE A 81 -19.91 17.47 12.84
CA PHE A 81 -21.34 17.54 12.49
C PHE A 81 -21.55 18.01 11.07
N CYS A 82 -22.51 17.42 10.36
CA CYS A 82 -22.90 17.86 9.01
C CYS A 82 -24.42 18.00 8.89
N LYS A 83 -24.86 18.86 7.96
CA LYS A 83 -26.26 19.00 7.56
C LYS A 83 -26.37 19.29 6.06
N ILE A 84 -27.48 18.86 5.46
CA ILE A 84 -27.78 19.16 4.05
C ILE A 84 -28.24 20.61 3.91
N THR A 85 -27.83 21.27 2.83
CA THR A 85 -28.27 22.63 2.51
C THR A 85 -29.54 22.61 1.64
N PRO A 86 -30.26 23.74 1.48
CA PRO A 86 -31.35 23.84 0.50
C PRO A 86 -30.92 23.44 -0.93
N LYS A 87 -29.68 23.75 -1.32
CA LYS A 87 -29.11 23.31 -2.60
C LYS A 87 -28.95 21.79 -2.66
N GLY A 88 -28.50 21.17 -1.57
CA GLY A 88 -28.43 19.72 -1.43
C GLY A 88 -29.78 19.02 -1.58
N LEU A 89 -30.85 19.60 -1.01
CA LEU A 89 -32.22 19.09 -1.14
C LEU A 89 -32.71 19.11 -2.60
N VAL A 90 -32.49 20.22 -3.30
CA VAL A 90 -32.81 20.33 -4.72
C VAL A 90 -31.99 19.32 -5.53
N ALA A 91 -30.71 19.16 -5.19
CA ALA A 91 -29.83 18.25 -5.90
C ALA A 91 -30.30 16.80 -5.82
N ILE A 92 -30.63 16.31 -4.63
CA ILE A 92 -31.12 14.93 -4.46
C ILE A 92 -32.53 14.71 -5.05
N GLU A 93 -33.34 15.76 -5.14
CA GLU A 93 -34.68 15.70 -5.76
C GLU A 93 -34.64 15.72 -7.29
N SER A 94 -33.53 16.17 -7.88
CA SER A 94 -33.36 16.14 -9.35
C SER A 94 -33.39 14.73 -9.94
N GLY A 95 -33.10 13.71 -9.12
CA GLY A 95 -33.00 12.30 -9.57
C GLY A 95 -31.75 12.01 -10.41
N GLU A 96 -30.89 13.01 -10.65
CA GLU A 96 -29.61 12.83 -11.32
C GLU A 96 -28.59 12.13 -10.40
N PRO A 97 -27.68 11.31 -10.96
CA PRO A 97 -26.60 10.70 -10.18
C PRO A 97 -25.67 11.79 -9.62
N ILE A 98 -25.49 11.82 -8.30
CA ILE A 98 -24.61 12.78 -7.64
C ILE A 98 -23.18 12.28 -7.71
N ASN A 99 -22.45 12.75 -8.71
CA ASN A 99 -21.04 12.41 -8.98
C ASN A 99 -20.24 13.70 -9.29
N ASN A 100 -18.94 13.58 -9.59
CA ASN A 100 -18.11 14.74 -9.93
C ASN A 100 -18.66 15.56 -11.09
N GLN A 101 -19.24 14.89 -12.09
CA GLN A 101 -19.88 15.56 -13.23
C GLN A 101 -21.08 16.40 -12.77
N TYR A 102 -21.91 15.89 -11.87
CA TYR A 102 -22.98 16.68 -11.27
C TYR A 102 -22.44 17.85 -10.44
N LEU A 103 -21.40 17.62 -9.63
CA LEU A 103 -20.78 18.65 -8.81
C LEU A 103 -20.11 19.75 -9.65
N SER A 104 -19.69 19.45 -10.88
CA SER A 104 -19.14 20.45 -11.81
C SER A 104 -20.13 21.54 -12.21
N LYS A 105 -21.43 21.41 -11.89
CA LYS A 105 -22.43 22.47 -12.06
C LYS A 105 -22.25 23.63 -11.05
N PHE A 106 -21.48 23.43 -9.98
CA PHE A 106 -21.31 24.43 -8.92
C PHE A 106 -19.95 25.14 -9.06
N ALA A 107 -19.99 26.47 -9.21
CA ALA A 107 -18.79 27.29 -9.36
C ALA A 107 -17.77 27.07 -8.22
N ALA A 108 -18.22 27.01 -6.97
CA ALA A 108 -17.36 26.75 -5.82
C ALA A 108 -16.61 25.40 -5.90
N PHE A 109 -17.21 24.38 -6.51
CA PHE A 109 -16.56 23.09 -6.71
C PHE A 109 -15.53 23.13 -7.84
N ILE A 110 -15.85 23.84 -8.93
CA ILE A 110 -14.88 24.09 -10.02
C ILE A 110 -13.68 24.84 -9.44
N ASP A 111 -13.89 25.95 -8.74
CA ASP A 111 -12.85 26.78 -8.14
C ASP A 111 -11.95 25.95 -7.21
N PHE A 112 -12.53 25.08 -6.39
CA PHE A 112 -11.78 24.16 -5.53
C PHE A 112 -10.89 23.21 -6.33
N LYS A 113 -11.38 22.67 -7.45
CA LYS A 113 -10.63 21.72 -8.31
C LYS A 113 -9.57 22.39 -9.18
N THR A 114 -9.78 23.63 -9.58
CA THR A 114 -8.90 24.36 -10.51
C THR A 114 -7.91 25.28 -9.81
N ARG A 115 -8.04 25.50 -8.50
CA ARG A 115 -7.14 26.34 -7.68
C ARG A 115 -5.64 25.99 -7.79
N SER A 116 -5.31 24.84 -8.38
CA SER A 116 -3.95 24.34 -8.60
C SER A 116 -3.44 24.46 -10.04
N LYS A 117 -4.26 24.87 -11.02
CA LYS A 117 -3.82 25.06 -12.41
C LYS A 117 -3.76 26.56 -12.71
N ASP A 118 -2.67 26.97 -13.35
CA ASP A 118 -2.37 28.34 -13.79
C ASP A 118 -3.62 29.13 -14.21
N GLU A 119 -3.74 30.38 -13.73
CA GLU A 119 -4.88 31.30 -13.96
C GLU A 119 -5.12 31.67 -15.44
N SER A 120 -4.33 31.12 -16.38
CA SER A 120 -4.35 31.45 -17.80
C SER A 120 -5.30 30.62 -18.69
N GLU A 121 -6.06 29.65 -18.16
CA GLU A 121 -7.05 28.90 -18.95
C GLU A 121 -8.51 29.35 -18.75
N PRO A 122 -9.31 29.49 -19.83
CA PRO A 122 -10.71 29.91 -19.73
C PRO A 122 -11.57 28.91 -18.95
N ALA A 123 -12.50 29.41 -18.14
CA ALA A 123 -13.34 28.62 -17.21
C ALA A 123 -14.11 27.44 -17.86
N GLN A 124 -14.39 27.50 -19.16
CA GLN A 124 -15.03 26.39 -19.90
C GLN A 124 -14.08 25.21 -20.19
N ALA A 125 -12.78 25.45 -20.42
CA ALA A 125 -11.78 24.39 -20.59
C ALA A 125 -11.49 23.65 -19.28
N ASN A 126 -11.62 24.37 -18.15
CA ASN A 126 -11.49 23.83 -16.80
C ASN A 126 -12.63 22.86 -16.45
N ALA A 127 -13.87 23.17 -16.78
CA ALA A 127 -15.01 22.26 -16.56
C ALA A 127 -14.86 20.95 -17.35
N THR A 128 -14.42 21.02 -18.61
CA THR A 128 -14.18 19.84 -19.45
C THR A 128 -13.04 18.97 -18.92
N SER A 129 -11.96 19.56 -18.38
CA SER A 129 -10.84 18.80 -17.83
C SER A 129 -11.11 18.20 -16.44
N ILE A 130 -12.00 18.79 -15.63
CA ILE A 130 -12.52 18.16 -14.39
C ILE A 130 -13.34 16.90 -14.72
N VAL A 131 -14.17 16.95 -15.77
CA VAL A 131 -14.96 15.80 -16.25
C VAL A 131 -14.06 14.73 -16.90
N SER A 132 -12.92 15.12 -17.47
CA SER A 132 -11.97 14.20 -18.11
C SER A 132 -11.01 13.51 -17.13
N ASN A 133 -10.74 14.12 -15.97
CA ASN A 133 -9.92 13.57 -14.89
C ASN A 133 -10.78 12.81 -13.85
N ASP A 134 -11.83 12.12 -14.30
CA ASP A 134 -12.70 11.31 -13.45
C ASP A 134 -11.99 10.02 -13.01
N SER A 135 -10.89 10.18 -12.26
CA SER A 135 -10.29 9.06 -11.57
C SER A 135 -11.24 8.67 -10.44
N ASP A 136 -11.65 7.40 -10.44
CA ASP A 136 -12.36 6.75 -9.33
C ASP A 136 -11.56 6.73 -8.01
N LYS A 137 -10.31 7.20 -8.06
CA LYS A 137 -9.38 7.29 -6.94
C LYS A 137 -9.41 8.68 -6.31
N THR A 138 -9.26 8.69 -4.99
CA THR A 138 -8.96 9.89 -4.20
C THR A 138 -7.54 10.40 -4.50
N PRO A 139 -7.21 11.68 -4.24
CA PRO A 139 -5.86 12.20 -4.42
C PRO A 139 -4.77 11.38 -3.72
N GLU A 140 -5.00 10.92 -2.49
CA GLU A 140 -4.04 10.08 -1.77
C GLU A 140 -3.88 8.71 -2.44
N GLU A 141 -4.96 8.07 -2.88
CA GLU A 141 -4.89 6.80 -3.63
C GLU A 141 -4.15 6.96 -4.98
N LEU A 142 -4.21 8.14 -5.61
CA LEU A 142 -3.41 8.45 -6.80
C LEU A 142 -1.92 8.59 -6.46
N ILE A 143 -1.58 9.26 -5.36
CA ILE A 143 -0.20 9.37 -4.88
C ILE A 143 0.35 7.98 -4.56
N GLU A 144 -0.38 7.18 -3.78
CA GLU A 144 0.00 5.81 -3.42
C GLU A 144 0.23 4.96 -4.68
N ALA A 145 -0.71 4.95 -5.63
CA ALA A 145 -0.54 4.21 -6.87
C ALA A 145 0.66 4.69 -7.70
N SER A 146 0.98 5.98 -7.65
CA SER A 146 2.15 6.54 -8.31
C SER A 146 3.44 6.07 -7.63
N VAL A 147 3.47 6.03 -6.29
CA VAL A 147 4.59 5.49 -5.52
C VAL A 147 4.80 4.01 -5.81
N ASP A 148 3.73 3.21 -5.85
CA ASP A 148 3.82 1.77 -6.19
C ASP A 148 4.39 1.57 -7.60
N THR A 149 3.98 2.41 -8.56
CA THR A 149 4.51 2.38 -9.92
C THR A 149 6.00 2.72 -9.95
N LEU A 150 6.42 3.75 -9.22
CA LEU A 150 7.83 4.13 -9.09
C LEU A 150 8.66 3.02 -8.44
N ASN A 151 8.14 2.39 -7.38
CA ASN A 151 8.79 1.29 -6.69
C ASN A 151 8.90 0.04 -7.58
N THR A 152 7.86 -0.28 -8.36
CA THR A 152 7.90 -1.41 -9.33
C THR A 152 8.98 -1.19 -10.38
N ASN A 153 9.06 0.00 -10.96
CA ASN A 153 10.10 0.34 -11.93
C ASN A 153 11.50 0.27 -11.29
N LEU A 154 11.64 0.75 -10.04
CA LEU A 154 12.90 0.68 -9.31
C LEU A 154 13.28 -0.78 -8.98
N SER A 155 12.33 -1.63 -8.63
CA SER A 155 12.57 -3.07 -8.42
C SER A 155 13.14 -3.73 -9.67
N ASP A 156 12.61 -3.41 -10.86
CA ASP A 156 13.16 -3.91 -12.13
C ASP A 156 14.60 -3.41 -12.38
N GLU A 157 14.91 -2.16 -12.04
CA GLU A 157 16.26 -1.60 -12.12
C GLU A 157 17.23 -2.29 -11.15
N ILE A 158 16.81 -2.52 -9.89
CA ILE A 158 17.58 -3.23 -8.87
C ILE A 158 17.88 -4.65 -9.37
N LEU A 159 16.88 -5.39 -9.85
CA LEU A 159 17.07 -6.77 -10.31
C LEU A 159 18.08 -6.84 -11.47
N LYS A 160 18.01 -5.90 -12.42
CA LYS A 160 18.99 -5.79 -13.51
C LYS A 160 20.40 -5.51 -12.98
N ALA A 161 20.54 -4.62 -11.99
CA ALA A 161 21.82 -4.32 -11.37
C ALA A 161 22.42 -5.55 -10.66
N ILE A 162 21.60 -6.34 -9.95
CA ILE A 162 22.02 -7.58 -9.29
C ILE A 162 22.51 -8.61 -10.32
N LEU A 163 21.77 -8.79 -11.42
CA LEU A 163 22.14 -9.72 -12.48
C LEU A 163 23.44 -9.31 -13.20
N ALA A 164 23.71 -8.00 -13.32
CA ALA A 164 24.94 -7.47 -13.91
C ALA A 164 26.17 -7.54 -12.99
N ALA A 165 25.97 -7.71 -11.67
CA ALA A 165 27.06 -7.79 -10.70
C ALA A 165 27.83 -9.12 -10.77
N SER A 166 28.71 -9.41 -9.81
CA SER A 166 29.37 -10.73 -9.70
C SER A 166 28.53 -11.72 -8.86
N PRO A 167 28.72 -13.04 -9.01
CA PRO A 167 28.07 -14.02 -8.12
C PRO A 167 28.37 -13.78 -6.64
N VAL A 168 29.63 -13.48 -6.32
CA VAL A 168 30.07 -13.16 -4.95
C VAL A 168 29.37 -11.92 -4.40
N PHE A 169 29.15 -10.90 -5.24
CA PHE A 169 28.37 -9.74 -4.83
C PHE A 169 26.94 -10.13 -4.44
N PHE A 170 26.30 -11.02 -5.20
CA PHE A 170 24.94 -11.46 -4.89
C PHE A 170 24.86 -12.26 -3.58
N GLU A 171 25.83 -13.13 -3.33
CA GLU A 171 25.93 -13.86 -2.04
C GLU A 171 26.05 -12.88 -0.87
N ASN A 172 26.92 -11.86 -0.99
CA ASN A 172 27.07 -10.81 0.02
C ASN A 172 25.79 -9.98 0.19
N LEU A 173 25.13 -9.63 -0.92
CA LEU A 173 23.88 -8.86 -0.90
C LEU A 173 22.78 -9.58 -0.11
N VAL A 174 22.66 -10.89 -0.29
CA VAL A 174 21.68 -11.71 0.45
C VAL A 174 21.95 -11.67 1.95
N VAL A 175 23.21 -11.74 2.34
CA VAL A 175 23.62 -11.61 3.74
C VAL A 175 23.30 -10.20 4.27
N ASP A 176 23.66 -9.15 3.52
CA ASP A 176 23.39 -7.76 3.88
C ASP A 176 21.89 -7.49 4.05
N LEU A 177 21.06 -8.12 3.21
CA LEU A 177 19.61 -8.05 3.33
C LEU A 177 19.11 -8.65 4.64
N MET A 178 19.57 -9.85 5.00
CA MET A 178 19.19 -10.47 6.25
C MET A 178 19.61 -9.62 7.45
N LEU A 179 20.79 -8.99 7.40
CA LEU A 179 21.24 -8.03 8.43
C LEU A 179 20.35 -6.77 8.48
N ALA A 180 19.99 -6.20 7.34
CA ALA A 180 19.10 -5.03 7.26
C ALA A 180 17.67 -5.32 7.75
N MET A 181 17.23 -6.58 7.64
CA MET A 181 15.99 -7.08 8.23
C MET A 181 16.08 -7.32 9.75
N GLY A 182 17.28 -7.22 10.33
CA GLY A 182 17.51 -7.36 11.77
C GLY A 182 17.96 -8.76 12.24
N TYR A 183 18.25 -9.67 11.32
CA TYR A 183 18.90 -10.95 11.64
C TYR A 183 20.41 -10.75 11.90
N GLY A 184 21.09 -11.75 12.45
CA GLY A 184 22.55 -11.74 12.66
C GLY A 184 23.02 -11.27 14.04
N GLY A 185 22.09 -10.92 14.94
CA GLY A 185 22.39 -10.60 16.34
C GLY A 185 22.88 -9.16 16.57
N SER A 186 23.84 -8.97 17.48
CA SER A 186 24.35 -7.63 17.77
C SER A 186 25.28 -7.11 16.66
N ARG A 187 25.35 -5.78 16.46
CA ARG A 187 26.16 -5.15 15.39
C ARG A 187 27.66 -5.51 15.44
N LYS A 188 28.16 -5.95 16.62
CA LYS A 188 29.54 -6.45 16.79
C LYS A 188 29.71 -7.91 16.35
N ASP A 189 28.66 -8.72 16.46
CA ASP A 189 28.64 -10.12 16.06
C ASP A 189 28.27 -10.31 14.58
N ALA A 190 27.54 -9.38 13.98
CA ALA A 190 27.11 -9.42 12.59
C ALA A 190 28.27 -9.59 11.59
N GLY A 191 29.43 -8.98 11.87
CA GLY A 191 30.64 -9.14 11.05
C GLY A 191 31.39 -10.47 11.23
N GLN A 192 31.01 -11.28 12.23
CA GLN A 192 31.55 -12.62 12.50
C GLN A 192 30.52 -13.75 12.30
N ALA A 193 29.24 -13.42 12.21
CA ALA A 193 28.15 -14.38 12.13
C ALA A 193 28.09 -15.12 10.79
N THR A 194 28.77 -14.62 9.77
CA THR A 194 28.73 -15.13 8.40
C THR A 194 29.91 -16.05 8.14
N GLN A 195 29.70 -17.35 8.34
CA GLN A 195 30.63 -18.37 7.85
C GLN A 195 30.22 -18.75 6.42
N TYR A 196 30.93 -18.22 5.43
CA TYR A 196 30.86 -18.74 4.07
C TYR A 196 31.28 -20.20 4.10
N THR A 197 30.35 -21.09 3.77
CA THR A 197 30.56 -22.53 3.83
C THR A 197 30.44 -23.05 2.42
N GLN A 198 31.55 -23.39 1.75
CA GLN A 198 31.50 -23.93 0.38
C GLN A 198 31.08 -25.42 0.35
N ASP A 199 30.09 -25.79 1.16
CA ASP A 199 29.64 -27.19 1.28
C ASP A 199 28.26 -27.35 0.65
N GLY A 200 28.20 -28.11 -0.45
CA GLY A 200 26.99 -28.79 -0.93
C GLY A 200 25.77 -27.96 -1.32
N GLY A 201 25.81 -26.62 -1.25
CA GLY A 201 24.67 -25.75 -1.51
C GLY A 201 24.18 -24.99 -0.27
N ILE A 202 25.09 -24.44 0.54
CA ILE A 202 24.81 -23.37 1.49
C ILE A 202 25.76 -22.23 1.14
N ASP A 203 25.26 -21.00 1.04
CA ASP A 203 26.10 -19.83 0.70
C ASP A 203 26.36 -18.94 1.92
N GLY A 204 25.57 -19.08 2.97
CA GLY A 204 25.77 -18.35 4.23
C GLY A 204 24.98 -18.93 5.40
N VAL A 205 25.37 -18.53 6.60
CA VAL A 205 24.67 -18.88 7.84
C VAL A 205 24.51 -17.60 8.66
N ILE A 206 23.33 -17.37 9.23
CA ILE A 206 23.03 -16.18 10.03
C ILE A 206 22.28 -16.56 11.31
N LYS A 207 22.56 -15.87 12.41
CA LYS A 207 21.84 -16.07 13.68
C LYS A 207 20.44 -15.47 13.56
N GLU A 208 19.42 -16.19 14.02
CA GLU A 208 18.06 -15.65 14.09
C GLU A 208 17.90 -14.61 15.19
N ASP A 209 18.57 -14.86 16.32
CA ASP A 209 18.46 -14.06 17.53
C ASP A 209 19.84 -13.60 18.04
N LYS A 210 19.83 -12.67 19.00
CA LYS A 210 21.06 -12.08 19.56
C LYS A 210 21.90 -13.06 20.36
N LEU A 211 21.30 -14.07 20.96
CA LEU A 211 21.98 -15.12 21.72
C LEU A 211 22.55 -16.20 20.78
N GLY A 212 22.06 -16.27 19.54
CA GLY A 212 22.52 -17.23 18.53
C GLY A 212 22.12 -18.66 18.86
N LEU A 213 20.95 -18.83 19.49
CA LEU A 213 20.43 -20.16 19.83
C LEU A 213 19.93 -20.87 18.59
N GLU A 214 19.39 -20.12 17.63
CA GLU A 214 18.93 -20.63 16.35
C GLU A 214 19.71 -20.01 15.19
N MET A 215 20.08 -20.87 14.23
CA MET A 215 20.78 -20.49 13.01
C MET A 215 19.84 -20.66 11.81
N ILE A 216 19.91 -19.70 10.89
CA ILE A 216 19.23 -19.69 9.61
C ILE A 216 20.29 -19.88 8.52
N TYR A 217 20.09 -20.87 7.67
CA TYR A 217 20.99 -21.17 6.56
C TYR A 217 20.47 -20.52 5.27
N LEU A 218 21.38 -20.00 4.45
CA LEU A 218 21.05 -19.23 3.26
C LEU A 218 21.54 -19.95 2.01
N GLN A 219 20.70 -20.04 0.99
CA GLN A 219 21.10 -20.29 -0.40
C GLN A 219 20.76 -19.08 -1.26
N ALA A 220 21.65 -18.71 -2.16
CA ALA A 220 21.50 -17.64 -3.12
C ALA A 220 21.76 -18.20 -4.53
N LYS A 221 20.70 -18.34 -5.35
CA LYS A 221 20.82 -18.71 -6.76
C LYS A 221 20.59 -17.51 -7.67
N ARG A 222 21.65 -17.08 -8.34
CA ARG A 222 21.54 -16.03 -9.36
C ARG A 222 21.22 -16.65 -10.72
N TYR A 223 19.95 -16.62 -11.12
CA TYR A 223 19.46 -17.12 -12.41
C TYR A 223 18.73 -16.03 -13.19
N THR A 224 18.95 -16.00 -14.50
CA THR A 224 18.27 -15.06 -15.43
C THR A 224 17.05 -15.70 -16.08
N ASN A 225 17.20 -16.90 -16.65
CA ASN A 225 16.14 -17.58 -17.44
C ASN A 225 15.82 -18.99 -16.93
N LYS A 226 16.23 -19.33 -15.71
CA LYS A 226 15.98 -20.63 -15.09
C LYS A 226 15.07 -20.42 -13.88
N THR A 227 13.92 -21.09 -13.88
CA THR A 227 13.06 -21.22 -12.70
C THR A 227 13.68 -22.22 -11.74
N VAL A 228 13.68 -21.90 -10.44
CA VAL A 228 14.14 -22.82 -9.39
C VAL A 228 13.10 -23.92 -9.21
N GLY A 229 13.52 -25.17 -9.41
CA GLY A 229 12.63 -26.33 -9.35
C GLY A 229 12.72 -27.07 -8.03
N ARG A 230 11.83 -28.06 -7.86
CA ARG A 230 11.86 -28.99 -6.72
C ARG A 230 13.25 -29.62 -6.47
N PRO A 231 14.04 -30.02 -7.49
CA PRO A 231 15.37 -30.60 -7.25
C PRO A 231 16.33 -29.63 -6.55
N ASP A 232 16.30 -28.34 -6.88
CA ASP A 232 17.15 -27.33 -6.23
C ASP A 232 16.77 -27.19 -4.74
N ILE A 233 15.46 -27.19 -4.42
CA ILE A 233 14.97 -27.12 -3.04
C ILE A 233 15.24 -28.41 -2.26
N GLN A 234 15.12 -29.58 -2.90
CA GLN A 234 15.48 -30.87 -2.30
C GLN A 234 16.96 -30.96 -1.95
N ALA A 235 17.83 -30.48 -2.85
CA ALA A 235 19.27 -30.41 -2.59
C ALA A 235 19.55 -29.52 -1.37
N PHE A 236 18.93 -28.34 -1.29
CA PHE A 236 19.07 -27.46 -0.13
C PHE A 236 18.54 -28.09 1.16
N ALA A 237 17.37 -28.73 1.12
CA ALA A 237 16.80 -29.43 2.27
C ALA A 237 17.71 -30.58 2.76
N GLY A 238 18.42 -31.25 1.85
CA GLY A 238 19.44 -32.25 2.19
C GLY A 238 20.71 -31.64 2.80
N ALA A 239 21.16 -30.48 2.29
CA ALA A 239 22.27 -29.75 2.90
C ALA A 239 21.96 -29.33 4.35
N LEU A 240 20.72 -28.89 4.62
CA LEU A 240 20.27 -28.59 5.99
C LEU A 240 20.37 -29.81 6.93
N ASP A 241 20.08 -31.03 6.44
CA ASP A 241 20.21 -32.25 7.26
C ASP A 241 21.66 -32.51 7.68
N MET A 242 22.62 -32.26 6.79
CA MET A 242 24.06 -32.43 7.09
C MET A 242 24.50 -31.54 8.26
N HIS A 243 23.88 -30.36 8.40
CA HIS A 243 24.13 -29.43 9.51
C HIS A 243 23.14 -29.55 10.67
N ARG A 244 22.23 -30.54 10.65
CA ARG A 244 21.14 -30.71 11.64
C ARG A 244 20.28 -29.44 11.79
N ALA A 245 20.17 -28.66 10.73
CA ALA A 245 19.46 -27.40 10.69
C ALA A 245 17.98 -27.61 10.33
N LYS A 246 17.10 -26.78 10.92
CA LYS A 246 15.65 -26.84 10.68
C LYS A 246 15.11 -25.62 9.92
N LYS A 247 15.89 -24.54 9.83
CA LYS A 247 15.48 -23.26 9.25
C LYS A 247 16.44 -22.87 8.12
N GLY A 248 15.87 -22.42 7.00
CA GLY A 248 16.65 -21.88 5.91
C GLY A 248 15.88 -20.90 5.05
N VAL A 249 16.61 -20.06 4.32
CA VAL A 249 16.07 -19.15 3.32
C VAL A 249 16.74 -19.46 1.99
N PHE A 250 15.94 -19.69 0.96
CA PHE A 250 16.41 -19.86 -0.40
C PHE A 250 16.03 -18.61 -1.19
N ILE A 251 17.03 -17.83 -1.61
CA ILE A 251 16.88 -16.60 -2.37
C ILE A 251 17.27 -16.88 -3.82
N THR A 252 16.48 -16.35 -4.76
CA THR A 252 16.80 -16.39 -6.19
C THR A 252 16.45 -15.08 -6.88
N THR A 253 17.18 -14.74 -7.94
CA THR A 253 16.83 -13.60 -8.83
C THR A 253 15.74 -13.96 -9.84
N SER A 254 15.28 -15.21 -9.86
CA SER A 254 14.23 -15.73 -10.76
C SER A 254 12.96 -16.07 -9.95
N GLY A 255 12.10 -16.92 -10.48
CA GLY A 255 10.94 -17.48 -9.77
C GLY A 255 11.12 -18.94 -9.32
N PHE A 256 10.15 -19.44 -8.57
CA PHE A 256 10.04 -20.85 -8.17
C PHE A 256 8.94 -21.56 -8.96
N SER A 257 9.13 -22.86 -9.24
CA SER A 257 8.06 -23.68 -9.84
C SER A 257 6.98 -24.01 -8.81
N LYS A 258 5.77 -24.34 -9.28
CA LYS A 258 4.67 -24.80 -8.40
C LYS A 258 5.10 -25.99 -7.54
N ASP A 259 5.74 -26.98 -8.14
CA ASP A 259 6.25 -28.15 -7.45
C ASP A 259 7.28 -27.82 -6.36
N ALA A 260 8.09 -26.75 -6.54
CA ALA A 260 9.03 -26.29 -5.54
C ALA A 260 8.31 -25.68 -4.33
N LEU A 261 7.30 -24.85 -4.58
CA LEU A 261 6.44 -24.24 -3.55
C LEU A 261 5.66 -25.33 -2.77
N GLU A 262 5.06 -26.28 -3.48
CA GLU A 262 4.33 -27.40 -2.87
C GLU A 262 5.24 -28.28 -2.01
N TYR A 263 6.47 -28.57 -2.49
CA TYR A 263 7.42 -29.40 -1.75
C TYR A 263 7.80 -28.80 -0.40
N VAL A 264 8.00 -27.48 -0.30
CA VAL A 264 8.28 -26.80 0.98
C VAL A 264 7.14 -27.00 1.98
N GLY A 265 5.89 -27.04 1.53
CA GLY A 265 4.73 -27.29 2.39
C GLY A 265 4.60 -28.74 2.89
N MET A 266 5.34 -29.69 2.29
CA MET A 266 5.28 -31.11 2.63
C MET A 266 6.36 -31.57 3.62
N ILE A 267 7.42 -30.78 3.81
CA ILE A 267 8.57 -31.14 4.65
C ILE A 267 8.45 -30.52 6.05
N GLU A 268 9.06 -31.17 7.05
CA GLU A 268 9.09 -30.63 8.42
C GLU A 268 10.00 -29.39 8.58
N LYS A 269 10.96 -29.21 7.66
CA LYS A 269 11.90 -28.08 7.70
C LYS A 269 11.20 -26.78 7.32
N ARG A 270 11.55 -25.69 8.00
CA ARG A 270 11.05 -24.34 7.69
C ARG A 270 11.97 -23.68 6.67
N ILE A 271 11.68 -23.88 5.39
CA ILE A 271 12.37 -23.21 4.29
C ILE A 271 11.51 -22.05 3.80
N VAL A 272 12.06 -20.83 3.82
CA VAL A 272 11.42 -19.65 3.21
C VAL A 272 11.99 -19.47 1.81
N LEU A 273 11.11 -19.26 0.83
CA LEU A 273 11.49 -19.04 -0.57
C LEU A 273 11.30 -17.56 -0.91
N VAL A 274 12.37 -16.89 -1.34
CA VAL A 274 12.37 -15.48 -1.73
C VAL A 274 12.76 -15.38 -3.20
N ASP A 275 11.80 -14.97 -4.03
CA ASP A 275 12.01 -14.82 -5.48
C ASP A 275 12.55 -13.42 -5.82
N GLY A 276 12.81 -13.15 -7.11
CA GLY A 276 13.37 -11.87 -7.54
C GLY A 276 12.47 -10.67 -7.23
N ALA A 277 11.15 -10.84 -7.25
CA ALA A 277 10.21 -9.77 -6.93
C ALA A 277 10.23 -9.48 -5.42
N GLN A 278 10.11 -10.52 -4.58
CA GLN A 278 10.17 -10.38 -3.13
C GLN A 278 11.53 -9.86 -2.66
N LEU A 279 12.62 -10.29 -3.29
CA LEU A 279 13.98 -9.82 -3.00
C LEU A 279 14.06 -8.30 -3.15
N THR A 280 13.60 -7.76 -4.28
CA THR A 280 13.66 -6.32 -4.56
C THR A 280 12.72 -5.52 -3.67
N GLU A 281 11.54 -6.04 -3.38
CA GLU A 281 10.60 -5.45 -2.40
C GLU A 281 11.21 -5.36 -0.99
N LEU A 282 11.88 -6.43 -0.54
CA LEU A 282 12.59 -6.45 0.74
C LEU A 282 13.76 -5.45 0.74
N MET A 283 14.51 -5.34 -0.35
CA MET A 283 15.57 -4.34 -0.49
C MET A 283 15.03 -2.91 -0.36
N LEU A 284 13.91 -2.60 -1.02
CA LEU A 284 13.24 -1.30 -0.89
C LEU A 284 12.77 -1.04 0.55
N THR A 285 12.07 -2.02 1.13
CA THR A 285 11.51 -1.92 2.48
C THR A 285 12.59 -1.67 3.54
N HIS A 286 13.74 -2.30 3.38
CA HIS A 286 14.86 -2.22 4.32
C HIS A 286 15.95 -1.20 3.90
N ASN A 287 15.68 -0.37 2.89
CA ASN A 287 16.59 0.65 2.37
C ASN A 287 17.98 0.11 1.98
N LEU A 288 18.04 -1.12 1.44
CA LEU A 288 19.28 -1.74 1.00
C LEU A 288 19.52 -1.47 -0.49
N GLY A 289 20.70 -0.93 -0.82
CA GLY A 289 21.07 -0.66 -2.22
C GLY A 289 20.28 0.46 -2.89
N VAL A 290 19.53 1.26 -2.10
CA VAL A 290 18.70 2.36 -2.58
C VAL A 290 18.89 3.62 -1.72
N SER A 291 18.51 4.77 -2.27
CA SER A 291 18.58 6.06 -1.59
C SER A 291 17.32 6.88 -1.84
N THR A 292 16.82 7.56 -0.81
CA THR A 292 15.68 8.48 -0.93
C THR A 292 16.06 9.67 -1.81
N LYS A 293 15.32 9.86 -2.92
CA LYS A 293 15.50 11.03 -3.81
C LYS A 293 14.74 12.26 -3.30
N HIS A 294 13.48 12.10 -2.92
CA HIS A 294 12.59 13.17 -2.45
C HIS A 294 11.62 12.66 -1.39
N VAL A 295 11.14 13.56 -0.53
CA VAL A 295 10.09 13.30 0.46
C VAL A 295 8.94 14.27 0.21
N PHE A 296 7.73 13.75 0.04
CA PHE A 296 6.50 14.53 -0.10
C PHE A 296 5.71 14.45 1.20
N GLU A 297 5.41 15.60 1.81
CA GLU A 297 4.65 15.67 3.06
C GLU A 297 3.21 16.13 2.81
N VAL A 298 2.23 15.34 3.25
CA VAL A 298 0.82 15.73 3.27
C VAL A 298 0.48 16.29 4.65
N LYS A 299 0.04 17.54 4.71
CA LYS A 299 -0.37 18.19 5.96
C LYS A 299 -1.85 17.97 6.21
N ALA A 300 -2.21 17.80 7.47
CA ALA A 300 -3.59 17.74 7.94
C ALA A 300 -3.84 18.91 8.91
N LEU A 301 -5.10 19.35 9.00
CA LEU A 301 -5.49 20.34 9.99
C LEU A 301 -5.27 19.78 11.39
N ASP A 302 -4.44 20.45 12.19
CA ASP A 302 -4.35 20.20 13.62
C ASP A 302 -5.57 20.79 14.31
N SER A 303 -6.61 19.97 14.48
CA SER A 303 -7.89 20.44 14.99
C SER A 303 -7.83 20.87 16.45
N ASP A 304 -6.82 20.45 17.22
CA ASP A 304 -6.71 20.78 18.63
C ASP A 304 -6.06 22.16 18.82
N TYR A 305 -5.18 22.55 17.90
CA TYR A 305 -4.63 23.92 17.84
C TYR A 305 -5.70 25.00 17.61
N PHE A 306 -6.77 24.70 16.87
CA PHE A 306 -7.84 25.65 16.53
C PHE A 306 -9.08 25.57 17.44
N MET A 307 -9.00 24.86 18.57
CA MET A 307 -10.06 24.90 19.59
C MET A 307 -9.79 26.10 20.50
N GLU A 308 -10.66 27.12 20.44
CA GLU A 308 -10.70 28.18 21.45
C GLU A 308 -11.38 27.63 22.72
N ASP A 309 -10.79 27.89 23.90
CA ASP A 309 -11.34 27.48 25.21
C ASP A 309 -12.74 28.07 25.49
#